data_AF-A0A7V3UXY5-F1
#
_entry.id   AF-A0A7V3UXY5-F1
#
_cell.length_a   1.000
_cell.length_b   1.000
_cell.length_c   1.000
_cell.angle_alpha   90.00
_cell.angle_beta   90.00
_cell.angle_gamma   90.00
#
_symmetry.space_group_name_H-M   'P 1'
#
loop_
_entity.id
_entity.type
_entity.pdbx_description
1 polymer ?
#
loop_
_entity_poly.entity_id
_entity_poly.type
_entity_poly.pdbx_seq_one_letter_code
_entity_poly.pdbx_strand_id
1 'polypeptide(L)'
;MRRGRSKPSPLAVRSSERDATPMGLPRPAAPVPQDHGKAQPNSPADTQTTQHLVIIGDARQMQEVGDESVHFVVTSPPYWCIKDYAHPDQIGAGQSYEQYLDDLSLVLREAARALHRGCRMAVNIGDQFLRGAEHGRYRLQPIAADVINIGRRLGLDYMGTIIWRKITTTLTSGGGVWMGSIYYPRDGHITYEHEYIV
;
A
#
# COMPACT_ATOMS: atom_id res chain seq x y z
N MET A 1 68.31 -8.56 -0.50
CA MET A 1 68.31 -9.52 0.63
C MET A 1 67.70 -8.85 1.86
N ARG A 2 66.63 -9.45 2.41
CA ARG A 2 65.86 -8.97 3.58
C ARG A 2 66.65 -9.17 4.88
N ARG A 3 66.51 -8.28 5.87
CA ARG A 3 66.81 -8.58 7.28
C ARG A 3 65.72 -8.01 8.18
N GLY A 4 65.07 -8.90 8.94
CA GLY A 4 64.05 -8.58 9.93
C GLY A 4 64.65 -8.19 11.27
N ARG A 5 63.82 -7.61 12.13
CA ARG A 5 64.06 -7.48 13.58
C ARG A 5 62.76 -7.64 14.35
N SER A 6 62.78 -8.59 15.27
CA SER A 6 61.80 -8.91 16.29
C SER A 6 61.65 -7.78 17.32
N LYS A 7 60.43 -7.50 17.77
CA LYS A 7 60.15 -6.62 18.90
C LYS A 7 60.14 -7.40 20.23
N PRO A 8 60.66 -6.82 21.34
CA PRO A 8 60.58 -7.42 22.67
C PRO A 8 59.30 -7.00 23.42
N SER A 9 58.86 -7.86 24.34
CA SER A 9 57.78 -7.60 25.29
C SER A 9 58.26 -6.76 26.49
N PRO A 10 57.41 -5.91 27.10
CA PRO A 10 57.64 -5.43 28.46
C PRO A 10 56.56 -5.85 29.46
N LEU A 11 57.03 -5.87 30.71
CA LEU A 11 56.46 -6.39 31.94
C LEU A 11 55.21 -5.65 32.44
N ALA A 12 54.47 -6.40 33.27
CA ALA A 12 53.37 -5.95 34.11
C ALA A 12 53.82 -5.03 35.25
N VAL A 13 53.01 -3.99 35.52
CA VAL A 13 52.94 -3.28 36.81
C VAL A 13 51.47 -3.21 37.20
N ARG A 14 51.16 -3.67 38.42
CA ARG A 14 49.82 -3.65 39.03
C ARG A 14 49.49 -2.25 39.54
N SER A 15 48.26 -1.81 39.31
CA SER A 15 47.56 -0.87 40.19
C SER A 15 46.10 -1.33 40.38
N SER A 16 45.67 -1.28 41.62
CA SER A 16 44.43 -1.77 42.18
C SER A 16 43.22 -0.92 41.81
N GLU A 17 42.19 -1.53 41.22
CA GLU A 17 40.81 -1.04 41.31
C GLU A 17 39.86 -2.22 41.56
N ARG A 18 38.82 -1.90 42.33
CA ARG A 18 37.99 -2.81 43.11
C ARG A 18 37.03 -3.60 42.21
N ASP A 19 36.92 -4.89 42.47
CA ASP A 19 35.89 -5.79 41.93
C ASP A 19 34.50 -5.29 42.32
N ALA A 20 33.75 -4.80 41.34
CA ALA A 20 32.31 -4.64 41.40
C ALA A 20 31.72 -5.48 40.25
N THR A 21 31.37 -6.73 40.55
CA THR A 21 30.64 -7.61 39.63
C THR A 21 29.28 -6.99 39.32
N PRO A 22 28.92 -6.73 38.05
CA PRO A 22 27.57 -6.28 37.73
C PRO A 22 26.61 -7.45 37.94
N MET A 23 25.61 -7.21 38.79
CA MET A 23 24.46 -8.08 39.05
C MET A 23 23.86 -8.61 37.75
N GLY A 24 24.02 -9.93 37.52
CA GLY A 24 23.36 -10.61 36.42
C GLY A 24 21.84 -10.56 36.60
N LEU A 25 21.13 -10.06 35.59
CA LEU A 25 19.67 -10.12 35.53
C LEU A 25 19.23 -11.60 35.63
N PRO A 26 18.20 -11.92 36.43
CA PRO A 26 17.73 -13.30 36.56
C PRO A 26 17.19 -13.80 35.21
N ARG A 27 17.57 -15.03 34.84
CA ARG A 27 17.01 -15.73 33.69
C ARG A 27 15.49 -15.88 33.88
N PRO A 28 14.67 -15.71 32.83
CA PRO A 28 13.23 -15.93 32.94
C PRO A 28 12.96 -17.40 33.30
N ALA A 29 11.99 -17.60 34.21
CA ALA A 29 11.54 -18.92 34.62
C ALA A 29 10.98 -19.71 33.42
N ALA A 30 11.21 -21.03 33.41
CA ALA A 30 10.58 -21.92 32.46
C ALA A 30 9.04 -21.81 32.55
N PRO A 31 8.30 -21.86 31.42
CA PRO A 31 6.86 -21.76 31.45
C PRO A 31 6.26 -22.93 32.24
N VAL A 32 5.36 -22.60 33.17
CA VAL A 32 4.54 -23.56 33.92
C VAL A 32 3.64 -24.31 32.93
N PRO A 33 3.52 -25.65 33.00
CA PRO A 33 2.57 -26.38 32.15
C PRO A 33 1.17 -25.85 32.40
N GLN A 34 0.56 -25.25 31.39
CA GLN A 34 -0.85 -24.88 31.43
C GLN A 34 -1.66 -26.16 31.29
N ASP A 35 -2.46 -26.48 32.31
CA ASP A 35 -3.51 -27.49 32.22
C ASP A 35 -4.49 -27.04 31.13
N HIS A 36 -4.44 -27.71 29.97
CA HIS A 36 -5.41 -27.53 28.91
C HIS A 36 -6.74 -28.12 29.39
N GLY A 37 -7.46 -27.33 30.21
CA GLY A 37 -8.85 -27.57 30.53
C GLY A 37 -9.59 -27.86 29.23
N LYS A 38 -10.24 -29.03 29.18
CA LYS A 38 -10.97 -29.50 27.99
C LYS A 38 -11.85 -28.36 27.47
N ALA A 39 -11.61 -27.96 26.23
CA ALA A 39 -12.43 -26.99 25.54
C ALA A 39 -13.90 -27.44 25.65
N GLN A 40 -14.73 -26.61 26.30
CA GLN A 40 -16.18 -26.76 26.20
C GLN A 40 -16.55 -26.68 24.72
N PRO A 41 -17.41 -27.57 24.19
CA PRO A 41 -17.81 -27.51 22.80
C PRO A 41 -18.41 -26.13 22.52
N ASN A 42 -17.79 -25.40 21.59
CA ASN A 42 -18.33 -24.15 21.09
C ASN A 42 -19.81 -24.35 20.75
N SER A 43 -20.69 -23.56 21.36
CA SER A 43 -22.08 -23.45 20.92
C SER A 43 -22.11 -23.30 19.40
N PRO A 44 -23.02 -23.96 18.68
CA PRO A 44 -23.06 -23.87 17.22
C PRO A 44 -23.13 -22.40 16.84
N ALA A 45 -22.14 -21.93 16.06
CA ALA A 45 -22.10 -20.58 15.57
C ALA A 45 -23.41 -20.31 14.82
N ASP A 46 -24.18 -19.33 15.31
CA ASP A 46 -25.38 -18.83 14.63
C ASP A 46 -24.94 -18.35 13.24
N THR A 47 -25.09 -19.22 12.25
CA THR A 47 -24.63 -18.94 10.89
C THR A 47 -25.75 -18.14 10.24
N GLN A 48 -25.81 -16.85 10.58
CA GLN A 48 -26.79 -15.97 9.97
C GLN A 48 -26.60 -15.98 8.45
N THR A 49 -27.63 -16.44 7.75
CA THR A 49 -27.59 -16.56 6.30
C THR A 49 -27.66 -15.17 5.69
N THR A 50 -26.61 -14.79 4.97
CA THR A 50 -26.53 -13.52 4.25
C THR A 50 -26.95 -13.71 2.79
N GLN A 51 -27.55 -12.68 2.21
CA GLN A 51 -27.86 -12.65 0.78
C GLN A 51 -26.76 -11.87 0.05
N HIS A 52 -26.23 -12.46 -1.03
CA HIS A 52 -25.19 -11.85 -1.86
C HIS A 52 -25.61 -11.89 -3.32
N LEU A 53 -25.52 -10.74 -3.99
CA LEU A 53 -25.82 -10.60 -5.41
C LEU A 53 -24.55 -10.19 -6.16
N VAL A 54 -24.28 -10.87 -7.28
CA VAL A 54 -23.20 -10.52 -8.21
C VAL A 54 -23.84 -10.18 -9.54
N ILE A 55 -23.63 -8.95 -10.00
CA ILE A 55 -24.13 -8.45 -11.28
C ILE A 55 -22.95 -8.42 -12.25
N ILE A 56 -23.14 -9.01 -13.44
CA ILE A 56 -22.14 -8.98 -14.51
C ILE A 56 -22.59 -7.92 -15.52
N GLY A 57 -21.88 -6.80 -15.57
CA GLY A 57 -22.23 -5.65 -16.40
C GLY A 57 -21.14 -4.58 -16.40
N ASP A 58 -21.41 -3.47 -17.09
CA ASP A 58 -20.52 -2.32 -17.16
C ASP A 58 -20.75 -1.38 -15.98
N ALA A 59 -19.73 -1.19 -15.14
CA ALA A 59 -19.80 -0.32 -13.96
C ALA A 59 -20.09 1.16 -14.29
N ARG A 60 -19.96 1.59 -15.55
CA ARG A 60 -20.39 2.93 -16.01
C ARG A 60 -21.92 3.08 -16.04
N GLN A 61 -22.66 1.97 -15.92
CA GLN A 61 -24.12 1.90 -15.93
C GLN A 61 -24.61 0.87 -14.90
N MET A 62 -25.01 1.32 -13.70
CA MET A 62 -25.46 0.44 -12.61
C MET A 62 -26.98 0.47 -12.44
N GLN A 63 -27.75 0.24 -13.51
CA GLN A 63 -29.22 0.40 -13.53
C GLN A 63 -29.93 -0.58 -12.58
N GLU A 64 -29.29 -1.70 -12.27
CA GLU A 64 -29.75 -2.73 -11.36
C GLU A 64 -29.65 -2.29 -9.88
N VAL A 65 -28.88 -1.23 -9.60
CA VAL A 65 -28.69 -0.67 -8.25
C VAL A 65 -29.53 0.59 -8.11
N GLY A 66 -30.47 0.57 -7.16
CA GLY A 66 -31.36 1.71 -6.91
C GLY A 66 -30.62 2.94 -6.38
N ASP A 67 -31.17 4.12 -6.65
CA ASP A 67 -30.71 5.38 -6.06
C ASP A 67 -30.77 5.31 -4.52
N GLU A 68 -29.76 5.90 -3.85
CA GLU A 68 -29.69 5.99 -2.38
C GLU A 68 -29.88 4.64 -1.64
N SER A 69 -29.56 3.50 -2.27
CA SER A 69 -29.80 2.15 -1.74
C SER A 69 -28.59 1.50 -1.04
N VAL A 70 -27.40 2.08 -1.19
CA VAL A 70 -26.13 1.52 -0.71
C VAL A 70 -25.59 2.32 0.48
N HIS A 71 -25.22 1.64 1.56
CA HIS A 71 -24.71 2.30 2.77
C HIS A 71 -23.19 2.49 2.78
N PHE A 72 -22.46 1.72 1.98
CA PHE A 72 -21.01 1.80 1.91
C PHE A 72 -20.51 1.24 0.58
N VAL A 73 -19.64 1.98 -0.10
CA VAL A 73 -18.98 1.54 -1.33
C VAL A 73 -17.50 1.35 -1.05
N VAL A 74 -16.96 0.19 -1.42
CA VAL A 74 -15.51 -0.06 -1.43
C VAL A 74 -15.14 -0.55 -2.81
N THR A 75 -14.13 0.06 -3.42
CA THR A 75 -13.67 -0.36 -4.74
C THR A 75 -12.18 -0.09 -4.93
N SER A 76 -11.60 -0.76 -5.91
CA SER A 76 -10.29 -0.41 -6.47
C SER A 76 -10.46 -0.33 -7.99
N PRO A 77 -10.39 0.87 -8.61
CA PRO A 77 -10.56 1.01 -10.04
C PRO A 77 -9.55 0.15 -10.81
N PRO A 78 -9.88 -0.28 -12.04
CA PRO A 78 -8.89 -0.92 -12.89
C PRO A 78 -7.70 0.03 -13.11
N TYR A 79 -6.49 -0.52 -13.03
CA TYR A 79 -5.26 0.26 -13.06
C TYR A 79 -4.99 0.82 -14.46
N TRP A 80 -4.72 2.12 -14.54
CA TRP A 80 -4.34 2.76 -15.80
C TRP A 80 -2.97 2.26 -16.29
N CYS A 81 -2.95 1.68 -17.49
CA CYS A 81 -1.74 1.15 -18.16
C CYS A 81 -0.92 0.07 -17.41
N ILE A 82 -1.40 -0.51 -16.29
CA ILE A 82 -0.65 -1.56 -15.57
C ILE A 82 -1.06 -2.97 -15.99
N LYS A 83 -2.37 -3.21 -16.09
CA LYS A 83 -2.93 -4.55 -16.22
C LYS A 83 -3.91 -4.63 -17.36
N ASP A 84 -3.76 -5.67 -18.17
CA ASP A 84 -4.75 -6.10 -19.15
C ASP A 84 -5.65 -7.16 -18.50
N TYR A 85 -6.94 -6.84 -18.39
CA TYR A 85 -8.00 -7.72 -17.88
C TYR A 85 -8.64 -8.56 -18.99
N ALA A 86 -8.07 -8.58 -20.19
CA ALA A 86 -8.53 -9.34 -21.36
C ALA A 86 -9.99 -9.05 -21.77
N HIS A 87 -10.45 -7.82 -21.52
CA HIS A 87 -11.76 -7.34 -21.97
C HIS A 87 -11.58 -6.16 -22.92
N PRO A 88 -12.20 -6.17 -24.12
CA PRO A 88 -12.00 -5.12 -25.13
C PRO A 88 -12.42 -3.73 -24.61
N ASP A 89 -13.50 -3.67 -23.82
CA ASP A 89 -14.03 -2.41 -23.27
C ASP A 89 -13.53 -2.12 -21.85
N GLN A 90 -12.40 -2.69 -21.43
CA GLN A 90 -11.84 -2.40 -20.12
C GLN A 90 -11.44 -0.93 -19.97
N ILE A 91 -11.61 -0.39 -18.77
CA ILE A 91 -11.10 0.92 -18.40
C ILE A 91 -9.61 0.77 -18.04
N GLY A 92 -8.77 1.66 -18.55
CA GLY A 92 -7.35 1.78 -18.19
C GLY A 92 -6.36 1.35 -19.28
N ALA A 93 -6.43 0.11 -19.75
CA ALA A 93 -5.45 -0.40 -20.73
C ALA A 93 -5.66 0.24 -22.11
N GLY A 94 -4.60 0.78 -22.71
CA GLY A 94 -4.65 1.39 -24.05
C GLY A 94 -5.37 2.75 -24.12
N GLN A 95 -5.86 3.28 -23.01
CA GLN A 95 -6.54 4.57 -22.95
C GLN A 95 -5.54 5.72 -22.72
N SER A 96 -5.84 6.89 -23.29
CA SER A 96 -5.23 8.14 -22.80
C SER A 96 -5.62 8.39 -21.33
N TYR A 97 -4.84 9.21 -20.65
CA TYR A 97 -5.10 9.48 -19.24
C TYR A 97 -6.45 10.19 -19.02
N GLU A 98 -6.79 11.09 -19.93
CA GLU A 98 -8.03 11.86 -19.92
C GLU A 98 -9.24 10.94 -20.11
N GLN A 99 -9.19 10.03 -21.09
CA GLN A 99 -10.24 9.03 -21.31
C GLN A 99 -10.43 8.12 -20.09
N TYR A 100 -9.33 7.72 -19.44
CA TYR A 100 -9.38 6.94 -18.22
C TYR A 100 -10.10 7.69 -17.08
N LEU A 101 -9.80 8.97 -16.88
CA LEU A 101 -10.46 9.80 -15.87
C LEU A 101 -11.94 10.03 -16.20
N ASP A 102 -12.29 10.19 -17.48
CA ASP A 102 -13.67 10.35 -17.91
C ASP A 102 -14.50 9.09 -17.60
N ASP A 103 -14.00 7.91 -17.98
CA ASP A 103 -14.64 6.63 -17.66
C ASP A 103 -14.74 6.41 -16.15
N LEU A 104 -13.68 6.72 -15.39
CA LEU A 104 -13.71 6.63 -13.94
C LEU A 104 -14.73 7.57 -13.32
N SER A 105 -14.91 8.77 -13.88
CA SER A 105 -15.93 9.71 -13.45
C SER A 105 -17.35 9.17 -13.68
N LEU A 106 -17.59 8.39 -14.73
CA LEU A 106 -18.89 7.75 -14.96
C LEU A 106 -19.18 6.69 -13.90
N VAL A 107 -18.19 5.86 -13.56
CA VAL A 107 -18.31 4.84 -12.50
C VAL A 107 -18.54 5.48 -11.13
N LEU A 108 -17.74 6.49 -10.78
CA LEU A 108 -17.86 7.19 -9.50
C LEU A 108 -19.19 7.94 -9.38
N ARG A 109 -19.75 8.43 -10.49
CA ARG A 109 -21.09 9.02 -10.52
C ARG A 109 -22.17 8.00 -10.20
N GLU A 110 -22.12 6.81 -10.78
CA GLU A 110 -23.06 5.74 -10.46
C GLU A 110 -22.94 5.29 -9.00
N ALA A 111 -21.72 5.18 -8.49
CA ALA A 111 -21.48 4.88 -7.08
C ALA A 111 -22.05 5.97 -6.15
N ALA A 112 -21.87 7.26 -6.50
CA ALA A 112 -22.42 8.38 -5.74
C ALA A 112 -23.96 8.42 -5.78
N ARG A 113 -24.58 8.11 -6.93
CA ARG A 113 -26.05 7.99 -7.09
C ARG A 113 -26.62 6.88 -6.21
N ALA A 114 -25.97 5.72 -6.19
CA ALA A 114 -26.42 4.57 -5.40
C ALA A 114 -26.23 4.78 -3.88
N LEU A 115 -25.33 5.68 -3.47
CA LEU A 115 -24.98 5.88 -2.07
C LEU A 115 -26.09 6.62 -1.30
N HIS A 116 -26.47 6.10 -0.14
CA HIS A 116 -27.41 6.76 0.76
C HIS A 116 -26.82 8.08 1.28
N ARG A 117 -27.66 9.07 1.57
CA ARG A 117 -27.21 10.35 2.14
C ARG A 117 -26.50 10.14 3.47
N GLY A 118 -25.34 10.76 3.64
CA GLY A 118 -24.50 10.65 4.84
C GLY A 118 -23.59 9.41 4.88
N CYS A 119 -23.73 8.50 3.92
CA CYS A 119 -22.86 7.34 3.78
C CYS A 119 -21.55 7.68 3.07
N ARG A 120 -20.65 6.69 3.00
CA ARG A 120 -19.27 6.88 2.52
C ARG A 120 -18.91 5.91 1.40
N MET A 121 -17.98 6.36 0.57
CA MET A 121 -17.28 5.53 -0.40
C MET A 121 -15.80 5.56 -0.06
N ALA A 122 -15.13 4.42 -0.23
CA ALA A 122 -13.68 4.29 -0.10
C ALA A 122 -13.11 3.74 -1.42
N VAL A 123 -12.22 4.49 -2.04
CA VAL A 123 -11.59 4.12 -3.32
C VAL A 123 -10.12 3.82 -3.07
N ASN A 124 -9.73 2.56 -3.17
CA ASN A 124 -8.33 2.16 -3.12
C ASN A 124 -7.67 2.40 -4.48
N ILE A 125 -6.71 3.31 -4.54
CA ILE A 125 -6.01 3.67 -5.76
C ILE A 125 -4.54 4.01 -5.51
N GLY A 126 -3.68 3.49 -6.38
CA GLY A 126 -2.28 3.85 -6.43
C GLY A 126 -2.01 4.86 -7.52
N ASP A 127 -1.11 5.80 -7.24
CA ASP A 127 -0.50 6.64 -8.26
C ASP A 127 0.39 5.79 -9.18
N GLN A 128 0.45 6.19 -10.45
CA GLN A 128 1.17 5.42 -11.46
C GLN A 128 2.57 5.98 -11.67
N PHE A 129 3.58 5.13 -11.49
CA PHE A 129 4.97 5.48 -11.78
C PHE A 129 5.28 5.27 -13.26
N LEU A 130 5.31 6.37 -14.02
CA LEU A 130 5.60 6.37 -15.45
C LEU A 130 7.11 6.39 -15.66
N ARG A 131 7.62 5.32 -16.28
CA ARG A 131 9.06 5.09 -16.49
C ARG A 131 9.57 5.91 -17.66
N GLY A 132 10.80 6.44 -17.53
CA GLY A 132 11.44 7.22 -18.59
C GLY A 132 11.62 6.46 -19.91
N ALA A 133 11.87 5.14 -19.85
CA ALA A 133 12.01 4.30 -21.05
C ALA A 133 10.73 4.26 -21.92
N GLU A 134 9.56 4.35 -21.30
CA GLU A 134 8.26 4.26 -21.97
C GLU A 134 7.67 5.66 -22.28
N HIS A 135 7.97 6.66 -21.43
CA HIS A 135 7.31 7.96 -21.47
C HIS A 135 8.27 9.17 -21.61
N GLY A 136 9.54 8.93 -21.94
CA GLY A 136 10.57 9.95 -22.19
C GLY A 136 11.14 10.62 -20.93
N ARG A 137 10.40 10.63 -19.82
CA ARG A 137 10.85 11.11 -18.50
C ARG A 137 10.17 10.34 -17.38
N TYR A 138 10.86 10.20 -16.25
CA TYR A 138 10.25 9.67 -15.03
C TYR A 138 9.26 10.69 -14.46
N ARG A 139 8.04 10.23 -14.18
CA ARG A 139 7.02 11.05 -13.49
C ARG A 139 6.06 10.15 -12.72
N LEU A 140 5.54 10.66 -11.62
CA LEU A 140 4.42 10.04 -10.91
C LEU A 140 3.13 10.71 -11.40
N GLN A 141 2.16 9.91 -11.83
CA GLN A 141 0.84 10.39 -12.18
C GLN A 141 -0.06 10.34 -10.93
N PRO A 142 -0.52 11.49 -10.40
CA PRO A 142 -1.24 11.56 -9.12
C PRO A 142 -2.72 11.18 -9.25
N ILE A 143 -2.99 9.92 -9.59
CA ILE A 143 -4.36 9.43 -9.85
C ILE A 143 -5.25 9.57 -8.60
N ALA A 144 -4.70 9.38 -7.40
CA ALA A 144 -5.47 9.56 -6.16
C ALA A 144 -6.01 10.99 -6.01
N ALA A 145 -5.20 12.01 -6.36
CA ALA A 145 -5.61 13.40 -6.31
C ALA A 145 -6.73 13.70 -7.31
N ASP A 146 -6.66 13.12 -8.51
CA ASP A 146 -7.68 13.29 -9.53
C ASP A 146 -9.00 12.60 -9.16
N VAL A 147 -8.94 11.43 -8.50
CA VAL A 147 -10.14 10.77 -7.94
C VAL A 147 -10.80 11.63 -6.87
N ILE A 148 -10.02 12.24 -5.97
CA ILE A 148 -10.56 13.17 -4.96
C ILE A 148 -11.26 14.34 -5.66
N ASN A 149 -10.65 14.91 -6.71
CA ASN A 149 -11.24 16.01 -7.46
C ASN A 149 -12.53 15.60 -8.19
N ILE A 150 -12.58 14.40 -8.76
CA ILE A 150 -13.80 13.84 -9.36
C ILE A 150 -14.90 13.72 -8.31
N GLY A 151 -14.61 13.10 -7.16
CA GLY A 151 -15.58 12.95 -6.07
C GLY A 151 -16.14 14.28 -5.60
N ARG A 152 -15.28 15.30 -5.42
CA ARG A 152 -15.71 16.66 -5.06
C ARG A 152 -16.62 17.30 -6.11
N ARG A 153 -16.35 17.10 -7.39
CA ARG A 153 -17.21 17.59 -8.49
C ARG A 153 -18.58 16.90 -8.51
N LEU A 154 -18.66 15.67 -8.03
CA LEU A 154 -19.90 14.90 -7.89
C LEU A 154 -20.70 15.25 -6.62
N GLY A 155 -20.19 16.16 -5.77
CA GLY A 155 -20.86 16.58 -4.53
C GLY A 155 -20.51 15.73 -3.31
N LEU A 156 -19.46 14.91 -3.37
CA LEU A 156 -18.94 14.19 -2.21
C LEU A 156 -17.97 15.06 -1.41
N ASP A 157 -18.05 14.94 -0.08
CA ASP A 157 -17.11 15.58 0.83
C ASP A 157 -15.89 14.68 1.09
N TYR A 158 -14.70 15.22 0.88
CA TYR A 158 -13.45 14.52 1.17
C TYR A 158 -13.19 14.48 2.68
N MET A 159 -13.13 13.28 3.25
CA MET A 159 -12.95 13.06 4.69
C MET A 159 -11.49 12.87 5.11
N GLY A 160 -10.62 12.46 4.19
CA GLY A 160 -9.24 12.10 4.48
C GLY A 160 -8.80 10.90 3.65
N THR A 161 -7.55 10.47 3.85
CA THR A 161 -6.98 9.33 3.14
C THR A 161 -6.34 8.38 4.14
N ILE A 162 -6.62 7.09 3.98
CA ILE A 162 -5.87 6.04 4.65
C ILE A 162 -4.70 5.65 3.74
N ILE A 163 -3.50 5.67 4.29
CA ILE A 163 -2.29 5.26 3.57
C ILE A 163 -2.10 3.76 3.77
N TRP A 164 -2.33 2.97 2.72
CA TRP A 164 -2.03 1.55 2.75
C TRP A 164 -0.58 1.32 2.35
N ARG A 165 0.27 0.96 3.32
CA ARG A 165 1.65 0.58 3.05
C ARG A 165 1.71 -0.80 2.40
N LYS A 166 1.95 -0.80 1.10
CA LYS A 166 2.09 -1.97 0.24
C LYS A 166 3.46 -1.92 -0.42
N ILE A 167 4.42 -2.58 0.23
CA ILE A 167 5.79 -2.65 -0.27
C ILE A 167 5.78 -3.46 -1.58
N THR A 168 5.95 -2.76 -2.69
CA THR A 168 6.01 -3.38 -4.02
C THR A 168 7.47 -3.48 -4.43
N THR A 169 7.88 -4.62 -5.00
CA THR A 169 9.26 -4.80 -5.49
C THR A 169 9.50 -3.84 -6.65
N THR A 170 10.23 -2.75 -6.41
CA THR A 170 10.57 -1.77 -7.44
C THR A 170 11.79 -2.28 -8.22
N LEU A 171 11.55 -2.97 -9.34
CA LEU A 171 12.61 -3.26 -10.32
C LEU A 171 12.86 -2.00 -11.14
N THR A 172 13.79 -1.15 -10.69
CA THR A 172 14.23 0.02 -11.46
C THR A 172 14.91 -0.46 -12.74
N SER A 173 14.33 -0.16 -13.89
CA SER A 173 15.00 -0.28 -15.19
C SER A 173 15.52 1.10 -15.56
N GLY A 174 16.81 1.21 -15.87
CA GLY A 174 17.43 2.49 -16.30
C GLY A 174 18.68 2.94 -15.53
N GLY A 175 19.25 2.13 -14.64
CA GLY A 175 20.56 2.44 -14.02
C GLY A 175 20.59 3.63 -13.04
N GLY A 176 19.44 4.25 -12.77
CA GLY A 176 19.31 5.28 -11.73
C GLY A 176 19.55 4.70 -10.34
N VAL A 177 20.50 5.28 -9.61
CA VAL A 177 20.76 4.95 -8.20
C VAL A 177 19.62 5.47 -7.34
N TRP A 178 19.22 4.71 -6.33
CA TRP A 178 18.30 5.16 -5.29
C TRP A 178 18.84 6.47 -4.69
N MET A 179 18.07 7.57 -4.78
CA MET A 179 18.48 8.94 -4.40
C MET A 179 19.55 9.63 -5.28
N GLY A 180 19.80 9.16 -6.50
CA GLY A 180 20.83 9.73 -7.37
C GLY A 180 22.24 9.41 -6.88
N SER A 181 23.25 10.08 -7.43
CA SER A 181 24.62 9.93 -6.92
C SER A 181 24.91 11.00 -5.86
N ILE A 182 25.72 10.66 -4.85
CA ILE A 182 26.07 11.56 -3.72
C ILE A 182 26.59 12.94 -4.16
N TYR A 183 27.20 13.04 -5.35
CA TYR A 183 27.73 14.29 -5.91
C TYR A 183 26.88 14.88 -7.04
N TYR A 184 25.92 14.12 -7.58
CA TYR A 184 24.98 14.58 -8.61
C TYR A 184 23.57 14.15 -8.20
N PRO A 185 22.81 15.01 -7.48
CA PRO A 185 21.47 14.71 -7.00
C PRO A 185 20.41 14.68 -8.12
N ARG A 186 20.84 14.60 -9.39
CA ARG A 186 19.95 14.41 -10.52
C ARG A 186 19.41 12.97 -10.45
N ASP A 187 18.13 12.80 -10.74
CA ASP A 187 17.45 11.49 -10.85
C ASP A 187 17.20 10.76 -9.51
N GLY A 188 17.03 11.50 -8.41
CA GLY A 188 16.52 10.95 -7.16
C GLY A 188 15.10 10.39 -7.33
N HIS A 189 14.96 9.06 -7.23
CA HIS A 189 13.65 8.40 -7.27
C HIS A 189 13.10 8.18 -5.86
N ILE A 190 11.82 8.51 -5.68
CA ILE A 190 11.06 8.16 -4.48
C ILE A 190 10.49 6.76 -4.67
N THR A 191 10.70 5.91 -3.68
CA THR A 191 10.16 4.55 -3.67
C THR A 191 8.68 4.61 -3.45
N TYR A 192 7.93 4.02 -4.38
CA TYR A 192 6.49 3.96 -4.31
C TYR A 192 6.08 2.72 -3.49
N GLU A 193 5.82 2.91 -2.20
CA GLU A 193 5.49 1.83 -1.24
C GLU A 193 4.05 1.88 -0.73
N HIS A 194 3.18 2.71 -1.32
CA HIS A 194 1.86 2.98 -0.75
C HIS A 194 0.77 3.02 -1.81
N GLU A 195 -0.43 2.59 -1.44
CA GLU A 195 -1.67 2.93 -2.13
C GLU A 195 -2.50 3.83 -1.22
N TYR A 196 -3.41 4.59 -1.82
CA TYR A 196 -4.26 5.54 -1.13
C TYR A 196 -5.68 4.99 -1.11
N ILE A 197 -6.28 4.92 0.06
CA ILE A 197 -7.72 4.69 0.21
C ILE A 197 -8.33 6.06 0.48
N VAL A 198 -8.88 6.67 -0.56
CA VAL A 198 -9.47 8.01 -0.56
C VAL A 198 -10.98 7.98 -0.38
#